data_AF-X1BNH6-F1
#
_entry.id   AF-X1BNH6-F1
#
_cell.length_a   1.000
_cell.length_b   1.000
_cell.length_c   1.000
_cell.angle_alpha   90.00
_cell.angle_beta   90.00
_cell.angle_gamma   90.00
#
_symmetry.space_group_name_H-M   'P 1'
#
loop_
_entity.id
_entity.type
_entity.pdbx_description
1 polymer ?
#
loop_
_entity_poly.entity_id
_entity_poly.type
_entity_poly.pdbx_seq_one_letter_code
_entity_poly.pdbx_strand_id
1 'polypeptide(L)'
;MKLGCSSWSYHRAFETHKLNIKKWISICADDLMVDGVELLDFHLNEPGVDFKELKNFIVTKGLTISSISVSNNFGYKSMYNE
;
A
#
# COMPACT_ATOMS: atom_id res chain seq x y z
N MET A 1 18.85 -7.60 -10.34
CA MET A 1 18.41 -6.43 -9.53
C MET A 1 16.90 -6.32 -9.70
N LYS A 2 16.15 -6.02 -8.63
CA LYS A 2 14.68 -5.88 -8.68
C LYS A 2 14.29 -4.46 -8.27
N LEU A 3 13.23 -3.90 -8.86
CA LEU A 3 12.67 -2.59 -8.54
C LEU A 3 11.37 -2.74 -7.74
N GLY A 4 11.20 -1.90 -6.73
CA GLY A 4 9.98 -1.88 -5.91
C GLY A 4 9.40 -0.49 -5.78
N CYS A 5 8.09 -0.39 -5.52
CA CYS A 5 7.42 0.87 -5.24
C CYS A 5 6.91 0.92 -3.79
N SER A 6 7.28 1.97 -3.07
CA SER A 6 6.74 2.26 -1.75
C SER A 6 5.40 2.98 -1.85
N SER A 7 4.39 2.52 -1.11
CA SER A 7 3.09 3.20 -1.07
C SER A 7 3.18 4.65 -0.55
N TRP A 8 4.24 5.02 0.18
CA TRP A 8 4.51 6.41 0.58
C TRP A 8 4.69 7.36 -0.60
N SER A 9 5.17 6.85 -1.74
CA SER A 9 5.30 7.61 -2.99
C SER A 9 3.96 8.20 -3.45
N TYR A 10 2.85 7.63 -3.00
CA TYR A 10 1.48 8.05 -3.29
C TYR A 10 0.70 8.51 -2.03
N HIS A 11 1.36 8.80 -0.89
CA HIS A 11 0.67 9.09 0.38
C HIS A 11 -0.42 10.15 0.26
N ARG A 12 -0.17 11.27 -0.45
CA ARG A 12 -1.17 12.33 -0.66
C ARG A 12 -2.39 11.86 -1.43
N ALA A 13 -2.23 10.90 -2.34
CA ALA A 13 -3.34 10.34 -3.11
C ALA A 13 -4.20 9.41 -2.25
N PHE A 14 -3.57 8.67 -1.33
CA PHE A 14 -4.26 7.90 -0.30
C PHE A 14 -4.99 8.82 0.69
N GLU A 15 -4.32 9.84 1.23
CA GLU A 15 -4.90 10.83 2.17
C GLU A 15 -6.12 11.57 1.58
N THR A 16 -6.11 11.84 0.28
CA THR A 16 -7.21 12.51 -0.41
C THR A 16 -8.26 11.54 -0.96
N HIS A 17 -8.18 10.25 -0.63
CA HIS A 17 -9.06 9.18 -1.11
C HIS A 17 -9.19 9.09 -2.64
N LYS A 18 -8.23 9.65 -3.39
CA LYS A 18 -8.18 9.55 -4.85
C LYS A 18 -7.63 8.21 -5.31
N LEU A 19 -6.93 7.50 -4.42
CA LEU A 19 -6.33 6.20 -4.66
C LEU A 19 -6.57 5.29 -3.45
N ASN A 20 -6.88 4.03 -3.72
CA ASN A 20 -6.95 2.98 -2.70
C ASN A 20 -5.91 1.89 -3.01
N ILE A 21 -5.72 0.97 -2.07
CA ILE A 21 -4.61 0.01 -2.15
C ILE A 21 -4.70 -0.90 -3.39
N LYS A 22 -5.90 -1.38 -3.76
CA LYS A 22 -6.10 -2.26 -4.92
C LYS A 22 -5.81 -1.53 -6.24
N LYS A 23 -6.23 -0.26 -6.37
CA LYS A 23 -5.90 0.57 -7.54
C LYS A 23 -4.41 0.84 -7.62
N TRP A 24 -3.78 1.19 -6.51
CA TRP A 24 -2.33 1.43 -6.46
C TRP A 24 -1.52 0.19 -6.84
N ILE A 25 -1.89 -1.00 -6.35
CA ILE A 25 -1.27 -2.28 -6.74
C ILE A 25 -1.38 -2.49 -8.25
N SER A 26 -2.52 -2.15 -8.86
CA SER A 26 -2.71 -2.28 -10.31
C SER A 26 -1.79 -1.32 -11.07
N ILE A 27 -1.63 -0.06 -10.61
CA ILE A 27 -0.66 0.89 -11.18
C ILE A 27 0.76 0.32 -11.10
N CYS A 28 1.15 -0.23 -9.95
CA CYS A 28 2.48 -0.83 -9.78
C CYS A 28 2.74 -1.99 -10.75
N ALA A 29 1.76 -2.86 -10.95
CA ALA A 29 1.88 -4.02 -11.82
C ALA A 29 1.78 -3.66 -13.31
N ASP A 30 0.75 -2.91 -13.68
CA ASP A 30 0.32 -2.75 -15.06
C ASP A 30 0.97 -1.53 -15.73
N ASP A 31 1.18 -0.43 -14.99
CA ASP A 31 1.69 0.84 -15.55
C ASP A 31 3.18 1.02 -15.28
N LEU A 32 3.62 0.79 -14.04
CA LEU A 32 5.02 0.97 -13.62
C LEU A 32 5.88 -0.28 -13.87
N MET A 33 5.24 -1.45 -13.99
CA MET A 33 5.90 -2.74 -14.21
C MET A 33 7.06 -3.02 -13.23
N VAL A 34 6.87 -2.66 -11.95
CA VAL A 34 7.85 -2.95 -10.88
C VAL A 34 7.79 -4.42 -10.46
N ASP A 35 8.85 -4.95 -9.86
CA ASP A 35 8.91 -6.33 -9.38
C ASP A 35 8.21 -6.55 -8.04
N GLY A 36 7.98 -5.46 -7.29
CA GLY A 36 7.42 -5.55 -5.95
C GLY A 36 6.91 -4.24 -5.35
N VAL A 37 6.32 -4.39 -4.18
CA VAL A 37 5.66 -3.31 -3.44
C VAL A 37 6.08 -3.32 -1.98
N GLU A 38 6.31 -2.13 -1.43
CA GLU A 38 6.42 -1.89 0.01
C GLU A 38 5.11 -1.26 0.50
N LEU A 39 4.47 -1.92 1.46
CA LEU A 39 3.18 -1.51 2.02
C LEU A 39 3.42 -0.78 3.34
N LEU A 40 2.80 0.38 3.51
CA LEU A 40 2.81 1.10 4.78
C LEU A 40 1.55 0.77 5.57
N ASP A 41 1.71 0.54 6.88
CA ASP A 41 0.64 0.12 7.79
C ASP A 41 -0.61 1.01 7.76
N PHE A 42 -0.45 2.33 7.77
CA PHE A 42 -1.58 3.26 7.74
C PHE A 42 -2.33 3.31 6.40
N HIS A 43 -1.75 2.80 5.30
CA HIS A 43 -2.47 2.60 4.03
C HIS A 43 -3.24 1.26 3.98
N LEU A 44 -3.08 0.41 4.99
CA LEU A 44 -3.77 -0.88 5.11
C LEU A 44 -4.96 -0.84 6.08
N ASN A 45 -5.14 0.27 6.79
CA ASN A 45 -6.18 0.44 7.83
C ASN A 45 -7.58 0.81 7.26
N GLU A 46 -7.85 0.55 5.98
CA GLU A 46 -9.19 0.76 5.44
C GLU A 46 -10.17 -0.27 6.05
N PRO A 47 -11.37 0.14 6.50
CA PRO A 47 -12.38 -0.79 7.01
C PRO A 47 -12.70 -1.90 5.99
N GLY A 48 -12.67 -3.16 6.44
CA GLY A 48 -13.01 -4.30 5.60
C GLY A 48 -11.88 -4.83 4.70
N VAL A 49 -10.63 -4.38 4.90
CA VAL A 49 -9.48 -4.98 4.22
C VAL A 49 -9.30 -6.44 4.68
N ASP A 50 -9.48 -7.38 3.75
CA ASP A 50 -9.08 -8.77 3.92
C ASP A 50 -7.63 -8.95 3.45
N PHE A 51 -6.72 -9.15 4.41
CA PHE A 51 -5.30 -9.35 4.12
C PHE A 51 -5.00 -10.61 3.29
N LYS A 52 -5.83 -11.65 3.37
CA LYS A 52 -5.66 -12.85 2.54
C LYS A 52 -6.03 -12.53 1.10
N GLU A 53 -7.15 -11.84 0.88
CA GLU A 53 -7.56 -11.36 -0.44
C GLU A 53 -6.49 -10.43 -1.04
N LEU A 54 -6.01 -9.47 -0.25
CA LEU A 54 -4.98 -8.51 -0.68
C LEU A 54 -3.68 -9.20 -1.08
N LYS A 55 -3.18 -10.13 -0.26
CA LYS A 55 -1.97 -10.90 -0.58
C LYS A 55 -2.15 -11.70 -1.87
N ASN A 56 -3.29 -12.39 -2.02
CA ASN A 56 -3.58 -13.13 -3.24
C ASN A 56 -3.60 -12.21 -4.46
N PHE A 57 -4.24 -11.05 -4.35
CA PHE A 57 -4.31 -10.08 -5.44
C PHE A 57 -2.92 -9.59 -5.88
N ILE A 58 -2.05 -9.23 -4.92
CA ILE A 58 -0.66 -8.81 -5.20
C ILE A 58 0.11 -9.91 -5.94
N VAL A 59 0.01 -11.16 -5.47
CA VAL A 59 0.69 -12.31 -6.08
C VAL A 59 0.14 -12.62 -7.47
N THR A 60 -1.18 -12.56 -7.66
CA THR A 60 -1.82 -12.75 -8.97
C THR A 60 -1.39 -11.69 -9.98
N LYS A 61 -1.08 -10.48 -9.51
CA LYS A 61 -0.50 -9.39 -10.32
C LYS A 61 1.00 -9.55 -10.58
N GLY A 62 1.63 -10.63 -10.11
CA GLY A 62 3.05 -10.92 -10.33
C GLY A 62 4.00 -10.12 -9.44
N LEU A 63 3.48 -9.39 -8.45
CA LEU A 63 4.27 -8.54 -7.56
C LEU A 63 4.75 -9.31 -6.34
N THR A 64 5.98 -9.01 -5.90
CA THR A 64 6.50 -9.45 -4.59
C THR A 64 6.18 -8.40 -3.52
N ILE A 65 5.74 -8.82 -2.33
CA ILE A 65 5.72 -7.91 -1.17
C ILE A 65 7.16 -7.81 -0.67
N SER A 66 7.83 -6.69 -0.94
CA SER A 66 9.25 -6.52 -0.61
C SER A 66 9.48 -6.14 0.85
N SER A 67 8.53 -5.41 1.45
CA SER A 67 8.57 -5.00 2.86
C SER A 67 7.18 -4.57 3.34
N ILE A 68 6.98 -4.63 4.66
CA ILE A 68 5.93 -3.89 5.36
C ILE A 68 6.63 -2.84 6.22
N SER A 69 6.31 -1.57 5.99
CA SER A 69 6.85 -0.46 6.76
C SER A 69 5.82 -0.01 7.78
N VAL A 70 6.17 -0.25 9.05
CA VAL A 70 5.34 0.10 10.20
C VAL A 70 5.74 1.48 10.68
N SER A 71 4.75 2.33 10.88
CA SER A 71 4.97 3.72 11.22
C SER A 71 5.04 3.87 12.72
N ASN A 72 6.03 4.62 13.19
CA ASN A 72 6.04 5.06 14.57
C ASN A 72 5.28 6.39 14.66
N ASN A 73 4.37 6.49 15.64
CA ASN A 73 3.52 7.68 15.84
C ASN A 73 4.29 8.88 16.43
N PHE A 74 5.54 9.13 16.01
CA PHE A 74 6.21 10.39 16.38
C PHE A 74 5.58 11.53 15.57
N GLY A 75 4.58 12.19 16.16
CA GLY A 75 3.92 13.37 15.60
C GLY A 75 2.64 13.12 14.80
N TYR A 76 2.19 11.86 14.67
CA TYR A 76 0.90 11.54 14.05
C TYR A 76 -0.24 11.91 15.02
N LYS A 77 -1.01 12.96 14.69
CA LYS A 77 -2.27 13.24 15.38
C LYS A 77 -3.32 12.25 14.88
N SER A 78 -3.64 11.25 15.70
CA SER A 78 -4.80 10.39 15.47
C SER A 78 -6.03 11.25 15.17
N MET A 79 -6.68 11.02 14.03
CA MET A 79 -7.99 11.61 13.73
C MET A 79 -9.16 10.82 14.36
N TYR A 80 -8.85 9.72 15.07
CA TYR A 80 -9.80 9.06 15.95
C TYR A 80 -9.67 9.69 17.33
N ASN A 81 -10.63 10.57 17.67
CA ASN A 81 -11.01 10.82 19.04
C ASN A 81 -12.02 9.73 19.44
N GLU A 82 -11.72 9.09 20.58
CA GLU A 82 -12.50 8.09 21.32
C GLU A 82 -12.55 6.67 20.74
#